data_AF-A0A847VGU0-F1
#
_entry.id   AF-A0A847VGU0-F1
#
_cell.length_a   1.000
_cell.length_b   1.000
_cell.length_c   1.000
_cell.angle_alpha   90.00
_cell.angle_beta   90.00
_cell.angle_gamma   90.00
#
_symmetry.space_group_name_H-M   'P 1'
#
loop_
_entity.id
_entity.type
_entity.pdbx_description
1 polymer ?
#
loop_
_entity_poly.entity_id
_entity_poly.type
_entity_poly.pdbx_seq_one_letter_code
_entity_poly.pdbx_strand_id
1 'polypeptide(L)'
;MNLSIKDVPEDLAERLRRRAARHHRSLQGELMAIVEQAARAEADEGRQAAPGSSRTQGWKTIEQLVAEREAAGWKPDPAMARLPRGVDIVRADRDRR
;
A
#
# COMPACT_ATOMS: atom_id res chain seq x y z
N MET A 1 10.21 -19.65 19.60
CA MET A 1 10.56 -18.39 20.29
C MET A 1 9.31 -17.91 20.98
N ASN A 2 9.37 -17.63 22.28
CA ASN A 2 8.17 -17.40 23.10
C ASN A 2 8.23 -15.98 23.68
N LEU A 3 7.13 -15.23 23.56
CA LEU A 3 6.98 -13.90 24.17
C LEU A 3 6.08 -14.05 25.41
N SER A 4 6.56 -13.58 26.56
CA SER A 4 5.80 -13.55 27.80
C SER A 4 5.65 -12.11 28.26
N ILE A 5 4.41 -11.69 28.50
CA ILE A 5 4.08 -10.36 29.03
C ILE A 5 3.75 -10.56 30.50
N LYS A 6 4.48 -9.87 31.38
CA LYS A 6 4.25 -9.88 32.83
C LYS A 6 3.38 -8.68 33.22
N ASP A 7 2.73 -8.80 34.38
CA ASP A 7 1.96 -7.71 35.00
C ASP A 7 0.80 -7.17 34.15
N VAL A 8 0.07 -8.08 33.47
CA VAL A 8 -1.13 -7.73 32.74
C VAL A 8 -2.27 -7.46 33.73
N PRO A 9 -2.89 -6.26 33.72
CA PRO A 9 -4.06 -5.97 34.54
C PRO A 9 -5.21 -6.95 34.25
N GLU A 10 -5.91 -7.40 35.29
CA GLU A 10 -6.96 -8.43 35.13
C GLU A 10 -8.10 -7.96 34.22
N ASP A 11 -8.45 -6.68 34.28
CA ASP A 11 -9.46 -6.07 33.41
C ASP A 11 -9.03 -6.11 31.93
N LEU A 12 -7.75 -5.92 31.66
CA LEU A 12 -7.19 -5.99 30.32
C LEU A 12 -7.20 -7.43 29.82
N ALA A 13 -6.81 -8.39 30.66
CA ALA A 13 -6.86 -9.81 30.34
C ALA A 13 -8.30 -10.28 30.04
N GLU A 14 -9.30 -9.82 30.79
CA GLU A 14 -10.71 -10.10 30.48
C GLU A 14 -11.15 -9.48 29.16
N ARG A 15 -10.79 -8.23 28.88
CA ARG A 15 -11.13 -7.56 27.62
C ARG A 15 -10.54 -8.30 26.43
N LEU A 16 -9.31 -8.79 26.54
CA LEU A 16 -8.67 -9.61 25.52
C LEU A 16 -9.37 -10.96 25.36
N ARG A 17 -9.75 -11.64 26.45
CA ARG A 17 -10.52 -12.89 26.40
C ARG A 17 -11.88 -12.70 25.72
N ARG A 18 -12.63 -11.66 26.08
CA ARG A 18 -13.92 -11.32 25.43
C ARG A 18 -13.74 -11.04 23.94
N ARG A 19 -12.68 -10.30 23.59
CA ARG A 19 -12.35 -10.00 22.19
C ARG A 19 -12.03 -11.29 21.41
N ALA A 20 -11.18 -12.15 21.95
CA ALA A 20 -10.84 -13.45 21.36
C ALA A 20 -12.09 -14.32 21.13
N ALA A 21 -13.01 -14.37 22.10
CA ALA A 21 -14.27 -15.09 21.97
C ALA A 21 -15.15 -14.56 20.82
N ARG A 22 -15.23 -13.23 20.65
CA ARG A 22 -15.96 -12.60 19.54
C ARG A 22 -15.34 -12.89 18.17
N HIS A 23 -14.02 -12.98 18.10
CA HIS A 23 -13.31 -13.30 16.86
C HIS A 23 -13.16 -14.81 16.62
N HIS A 24 -13.70 -15.65 17.52
CA HIS A 24 -13.59 -17.10 17.49
C HIS A 24 -12.14 -17.59 17.43
N ARG A 25 -11.24 -16.92 18.17
CA ARG A 25 -9.80 -17.23 18.23
C ARG A 25 -9.39 -17.60 19.66
N SER A 26 -8.28 -18.32 19.78
CA SER A 26 -7.61 -18.48 21.08
C SER A 26 -7.03 -17.15 21.54
N LEU A 27 -6.78 -17.00 22.84
CA LEU A 27 -6.17 -15.78 23.39
C LEU A 27 -4.81 -15.48 22.74
N GLN A 28 -3.99 -16.51 22.52
CA GLN A 28 -2.71 -16.39 21.83
C GLN A 28 -2.90 -15.96 20.37
N GLY A 29 -3.89 -16.52 19.67
CA GLY A 29 -4.20 -16.13 18.29
C GLY A 29 -4.69 -14.69 18.17
N GLU A 30 -5.46 -14.21 19.16
CA GLU A 30 -5.88 -12.81 19.21
C GLU A 30 -4.70 -11.88 19.48
N LEU A 31 -3.78 -12.24 20.38
CA LEU A 31 -2.56 -11.48 20.62
C LEU A 31 -1.68 -11.39 19.37
N MET A 32 -1.49 -12.52 18.67
CA MET A 32 -0.75 -12.54 17.41
C MET A 32 -1.40 -11.63 16.37
N ALA A 33 -2.72 -11.67 16.22
CA ALA A 33 -3.43 -10.81 15.27
C ALA A 33 -3.27 -9.32 15.59
N ILE A 34 -3.30 -8.93 16.87
CA ILE A 34 -3.08 -7.54 17.30
C ILE A 34 -1.64 -7.10 17.00
N VAL A 35 -0.65 -7.95 17.30
CA VAL A 35 0.77 -7.67 17.04
C VAL A 35 1.03 -7.54 15.54
N GLU A 36 0.49 -8.44 14.73
CA GLU A 36 0.59 -8.37 13.27
C GLU A 36 -0.04 -7.10 12.70
N GLN A 37 -1.21 -6.70 13.22
CA GLN A 37 -1.88 -5.47 12.79
C GLN A 37 -1.06 -4.23 13.14
N ALA A 38 -0.50 -4.16 14.36
CA ALA A 38 0.35 -3.05 14.78
C ALA A 38 1.62 -2.96 13.94
N ALA A 39 2.28 -4.10 13.67
CA ALA A 39 3.47 -4.14 12.82
C ALA A 39 3.19 -3.68 11.37
N ARG A 40 2.01 -3.98 10.83
CA ARG A 40 1.59 -3.50 9.50
C ARG A 40 1.27 -2.00 9.49
N ALA A 41 0.62 -1.48 10.53
CA ALA A 41 0.29 -0.07 10.64
C ALA A 41 1.56 0.80 10.59
N GLU A 42 2.59 0.44 11.36
CA GLU A 42 3.91 1.10 11.33
C GLU A 42 4.56 1.08 9.94
N ALA A 43 4.47 -0.05 9.23
CA ALA A 43 5.00 -0.17 7.87
C ALA A 43 4.23 0.71 6.87
N ASP A 44 2.91 0.80 7.01
CA ASP A 44 2.05 1.64 6.17
C ASP A 44 2.21 3.14 6.49
N GLU A 45 2.48 3.51 7.75
CA GLU A 45 2.79 4.87 8.16
C GLU A 45 4.13 5.33 7.57
N GLY A 46 5.16 4.47 7.63
CA GLY A 46 6.43 4.73 6.95
C GLY A 46 6.31 4.84 5.42
N ARG A 47 5.36 4.10 4.82
CA ARG A 47 5.06 4.19 3.38
C ARG A 47 4.36 5.50 3.00
N GLN A 48 3.56 6.06 3.89
CA GLN A 48 2.81 7.31 3.69
C GLN A 48 3.69 8.56 3.90
N ALA A 49 4.74 8.46 4.71
CA ALA A 49 5.68 9.55 4.98
C ALA A 49 6.67 9.83 3.83
N ALA A 50 6.75 8.97 2.80
CA ALA A 50 7.58 9.20 1.62
C ALA A 50 6.90 10.23 0.69
N PRO A 51 7.47 11.44 0.49
CA PRO A 51 6.91 12.43 -0.43
C PRO A 51 7.16 11.94 -1.86
N GLY A 52 6.14 11.35 -2.49
CA GLY A 52 6.21 10.96 -3.89
C GLY A 52 5.34 9.79 -4.31
N SER A 53 4.87 8.94 -3.38
CA SER A 53 3.82 7.98 -3.74
C SER A 53 2.46 8.61 -3.50
N SER A 54 2.00 9.41 -4.46
CA SER A 54 0.56 9.54 -4.66
C SER A 54 0.02 8.12 -4.70
N ARG A 55 -0.74 7.72 -3.68
CA ARG A 55 -1.52 6.50 -3.69
C ARG A 55 -2.44 6.62 -4.89
N THR A 56 -2.00 6.11 -6.04
CA THR A 56 -2.84 5.92 -7.21
C THR A 56 -3.86 4.88 -6.78
N GLN A 57 -4.90 5.36 -6.14
CA GLN A 57 -6.19 4.72 -6.05
C GLN A 57 -6.60 4.55 -7.52
N GLY A 58 -6.21 3.41 -8.10
CA GLY A 58 -6.35 3.09 -9.51
C GLY A 58 -7.79 2.73 -9.84
N TRP A 59 -8.72 3.66 -9.61
CA TRP A 59 -10.11 3.54 -10.03
C TRP A 59 -10.36 4.25 -11.36
N LYS A 60 -9.47 5.15 -11.79
CA LYS A 60 -9.56 5.85 -13.07
C LYS A 60 -8.87 5.06 -14.18
N THR A 61 -9.55 4.92 -15.32
CA THR A 61 -8.92 4.39 -16.53
C THR A 61 -7.88 5.39 -17.08
N ILE A 62 -6.95 4.91 -17.90
CA ILE A 62 -5.98 5.79 -18.58
C ILE A 62 -6.69 6.87 -19.39
N GLU A 63 -7.81 6.54 -20.03
CA GLU A 63 -8.63 7.48 -20.79
C GLU A 63 -9.20 8.60 -19.90
N GLN A 64 -9.73 8.25 -18.72
CA GLN A 64 -10.24 9.22 -17.76
C GLN A 64 -9.14 10.13 -17.21
N LEU A 65 -7.95 9.59 -16.96
CA LEU A 65 -6.80 10.38 -16.53
C LEU A 65 -6.33 11.37 -17.61
N VAL A 66 -6.32 10.94 -18.87
CA VAL A 66 -5.98 11.82 -19.99
C VAL A 66 -7.03 12.91 -20.16
N ALA A 67 -8.32 12.57 -20.14
CA ALA A 67 -9.41 13.54 -20.29
C ALA A 67 -9.41 14.61 -19.18
N GLU A 68 -9.18 14.22 -17.93
CA GLU A 68 -9.07 15.15 -16.80
C GLU A 68 -7.84 16.07 -16.94
N ARG A 69 -6.73 15.53 -17.42
CA ARG A 69 -5.49 16.27 -17.62
C ARG A 69 -5.61 17.27 -18.78
N GLU A 70 -6.28 16.89 -19.86
CA GLU A 70 -6.64 17.78 -20.96
C GLU A 70 -7.61 18.87 -20.51
N ALA A 71 -8.63 18.53 -19.70
CA ALA A 71 -9.56 19.50 -19.11
C ALA A 71 -8.86 20.51 -18.19
N ALA A 72 -7.80 20.07 -17.49
CA ALA A 72 -6.94 20.93 -16.69
C ALA A 72 -5.97 21.80 -17.53
N GLY A 73 -6.03 21.70 -18.87
CA GLY A 73 -5.20 22.49 -19.77
C GLY A 73 -3.74 22.04 -19.83
N TRP A 74 -3.42 20.87 -19.27
CA TRP A 74 -2.09 20.31 -19.41
C TRP A 74 -1.83 19.94 -20.86
N LYS A 75 -0.67 20.34 -21.38
CA LYS A 75 -0.18 19.95 -22.70
C LYS A 75 1.17 19.24 -22.54
N PRO A 76 1.42 18.16 -23.30
CA PRO A 76 2.74 17.56 -23.34
C PRO A 76 3.76 18.57 -23.86
N ASP A 77 4.99 18.49 -23.36
CA ASP A 77 6.08 19.32 -23.84
C ASP A 77 6.34 19.02 -25.32
N PRO A 78 6.43 20.04 -26.20
CA PRO A 78 6.68 19.84 -27.63
C PRO A 78 7.97 19.07 -27.94
N ALA A 79 8.97 19.07 -27.04
CA ALA A 79 10.18 18.27 -27.17
C ALA A 79 9.89 16.76 -27.18
N MET A 80 8.79 16.31 -26.54
CA MET A 80 8.42 14.90 -26.51
C MET A 80 8.07 14.34 -27.90
N ALA A 81 7.62 15.18 -28.83
CA ALA A 81 7.33 14.76 -30.21
C ALA A 81 8.59 14.30 -30.96
N ARG A 82 9.78 14.68 -30.48
CA ARG A 82 11.07 14.32 -31.07
C ARG A 82 11.67 13.05 -30.46
N LEU A 83 11.07 12.54 -29.37
CA LEU A 83 11.54 11.34 -28.70
C LEU A 83 11.00 10.10 -29.43
N PRO A 84 11.79 9.02 -29.54
CA PRO A 84 11.30 7.76 -30.09
C PRO A 84 10.16 7.23 -29.23
N ARG A 85 9.15 6.61 -29.85
CA ARG A 85 8.07 6.00 -29.08
C ARG A 85 8.65 4.83 -28.29
N GLY A 86 8.07 4.55 -27.12
CA GLY A 86 8.50 3.40 -26.31
C GLY A 86 8.48 2.08 -27.08
N VAL A 87 7.53 1.92 -28.01
CA VAL A 87 7.46 0.75 -28.91
C VAL A 87 8.68 0.66 -29.83
N ASP A 88 9.17 1.79 -30.33
CA ASP A 88 10.33 1.82 -31.24
C ASP A 88 11.62 1.46 -30.48
N ILE A 89 11.75 1.91 -29.23
CA ILE A 89 12.86 1.54 -28.35
C ILE A 89 12.87 0.04 -28.08
N VAL A 90 11.71 -0.55 -27.77
CA VAL A 90 11.59 -1.99 -27.49
C VAL A 90 11.89 -2.84 -28.73
N ARG A 91 11.45 -2.40 -29.93
CA ARG A 91 11.80 -3.07 -31.19
C ARG A 91 13.31 -3.01 -31.44
N ALA A 92 13.92 -1.83 -31.27
CA ALA A 92 15.35 -1.66 -31.46
C ALA A 92 16.20 -2.52 -30.51
N ASP A 93 15.77 -2.76 -29.26
CA ASP A 93 16.48 -3.69 -28.36
C ASP A 93 16.34 -5.15 -28.78
N ARG A 94 15.16 -5.53 -29.28
CA ARG A 94 14.90 -6.89 -29.77
C ARG A 94 15.75 -7.21 -30.99
N ASP A 95 15.83 -6.30 -31.95
CA ASP A 95 16.54 -6.51 -33.22
C ASP A 95 18.08 -6.53 -33.06
N ARG A 96 18.59 -6.23 -31.86
CA ARG A 96 20.02 -6.26 -31.51
C ARG A 96 20.48 -7.57 -30.85
N ARG A 97 19.57 -8.50 -30.57
CA ARG A 97 19.84 -9.80 -29.93
C ARG A 97 19.83 -10.92 -30.95
#